data_AF-A0A2V9ZMF2-F1
#
_entry.id   AF-A0A2V9ZMF2-F1
#
_cell.length_a   1.000
_cell.length_b   1.000
_cell.length_c   1.000
_cell.angle_alpha   90.00
_cell.angle_beta   90.00
_cell.angle_gamma   90.00
#
_symmetry.space_group_name_H-M   'P 1'
#
loop_
_entity.id
_entity.type
_entity.pdbx_description
1 polymer ?
#
loop_
_entity_poly.entity_id
_entity_poly.type
_entity_poly.pdbx_seq_one_letter_code
_entity_poly.pdbx_strand_id
1 'polypeptide(L)'
;ELIHLLKYDQVRPASNVLGRMLAEAITDLAPSVGETSLLVVPVPLHPRKLRQRGFNQAELIARAALKLKPAGVQLTLESGILERRRQTQSQIGLSRHQRRENMRGAFAVTKPAELEGREVLLVDDVFTTGTTVSECARMLRRAGAARVWVATVARTLKVEATFALSEEEEESRLAMAAHG
;
A
#
# COMPACT_ATOMS: atom_id res chain seq x y z
N GLU A 1 14.95 5.11 0.71
CA GLU A 1 15.68 4.96 -0.57
C GLU A 1 15.36 3.68 -1.35
N LEU A 2 15.34 2.47 -0.75
CA LEU A 2 15.15 1.21 -1.49
C LEU A 2 13.93 1.16 -2.42
N ILE A 3 12.79 1.72 -1.98
CA ILE A 3 11.57 1.79 -2.80
C ILE A 3 11.77 2.69 -4.02
N HIS A 4 12.55 3.77 -3.89
CA HIS A 4 12.90 4.65 -5.01
C HIS A 4 13.78 3.92 -6.02
N LEU A 5 14.86 3.30 -5.54
CA LEU A 5 15.79 2.50 -6.35
C LEU A 5 15.05 1.41 -7.13
N LEU A 6 14.07 0.76 -6.50
CA LEU A 6 13.23 -0.22 -7.17
C LEU A 6 12.31 0.43 -8.21
N LYS A 7 11.62 1.54 -7.89
CA LYS A 7 10.58 2.12 -8.76
C LYS A 7 11.10 2.85 -9.98
N TYR A 8 12.25 3.50 -9.87
CA TYR A 8 12.74 4.48 -10.84
C TYR A 8 14.09 4.07 -11.42
N ASP A 9 14.99 3.55 -10.59
CA ASP A 9 16.34 3.15 -11.02
C ASP A 9 16.41 1.66 -11.42
N GLN A 10 15.27 0.95 -11.35
CA GLN A 10 15.10 -0.46 -11.72
C GLN A 10 16.08 -1.42 -11.04
N VAL A 11 16.57 -1.08 -9.84
CA VAL A 11 17.44 -1.95 -9.03
C VAL A 11 16.60 -3.08 -8.45
N ARG A 12 16.28 -4.08 -9.28
CA ARG A 12 15.45 -5.24 -8.90
C ARG A 12 15.94 -5.97 -7.64
N PRO A 13 17.26 -6.14 -7.38
CA PRO A 13 17.73 -6.74 -6.13
C PRO A 13 17.21 -6.05 -4.86
N ALA A 14 16.82 -4.78 -4.91
CA ALA A 14 16.19 -4.10 -3.78
C ALA A 14 14.89 -4.78 -3.32
N SER A 15 14.18 -5.51 -4.21
CA SER A 15 12.99 -6.28 -3.82
C SER A 15 13.31 -7.41 -2.85
N ASN A 16 14.54 -7.91 -2.80
CA ASN A 16 14.92 -8.97 -1.86
C ASN A 16 14.98 -8.45 -0.42
N VAL A 17 15.54 -7.24 -0.24
CA VAL A 17 15.59 -6.58 1.07
C VAL A 17 14.19 -6.20 1.51
N LEU A 18 13.42 -5.56 0.63
CA LEU A 18 12.02 -5.21 0.90
C LEU A 18 11.15 -6.45 1.15
N GLY A 19 11.40 -7.55 0.44
CA GLY A 19 10.72 -8.82 0.63
C GLY A 19 10.99 -9.45 1.99
N ARG A 20 12.21 -9.31 2.53
CA ARG A 20 12.53 -9.73 3.90
C ARG A 20 11.73 -8.95 4.93
N MET A 21 11.69 -7.62 4.80
CA MET A 21 10.87 -6.76 5.66
C MET A 21 9.38 -7.13 5.60
N LEU A 22 8.87 -7.44 4.39
CA LEU A 22 7.49 -7.89 4.22
C LEU A 22 7.26 -9.26 4.87
N ALA A 23 8.20 -10.19 4.76
CA ALA A 23 8.09 -11.52 5.39
C ALA A 23 8.05 -11.44 6.92
N GLU A 24 8.85 -10.55 7.51
CA GLU A 24 8.80 -10.24 8.95
C GLU A 24 7.42 -9.71 9.34
N ALA A 25 6.92 -8.69 8.63
CA ALA A 25 5.59 -8.13 8.89
C ALA A 25 4.45 -9.16 8.73
N ILE A 26 4.59 -10.12 7.80
CA ILE A 26 3.63 -11.21 7.63
C ILE A 26 3.71 -12.20 8.81
N THR A 27 4.91 -12.49 9.29
CA THR A 27 5.11 -13.37 10.45
C THR A 27 4.48 -12.76 11.71
N ASP A 28 4.65 -11.44 11.91
CA ASP A 28 4.01 -10.72 13.02
C ASP A 28 2.49 -10.68 12.91
N LEU A 29 1.96 -10.71 11.68
CA LEU A 29 0.52 -10.75 11.42
C LEU A 29 -0.09 -12.15 11.65
N ALA A 30 0.70 -13.22 11.47
CA ALA A 30 0.22 -14.60 11.45
C ALA A 30 -0.65 -15.00 12.66
N PRO A 31 -0.34 -14.62 13.92
CA PRO A 31 -1.20 -14.92 15.07
C PRO A 31 -2.62 -14.33 14.94
N SER A 32 -2.79 -13.20 14.27
CA SER A 32 -4.09 -12.56 14.05
C SER A 32 -4.90 -13.25 12.94
N VAL A 33 -4.23 -13.94 12.02
CA VAL A 33 -4.84 -14.68 10.91
C VAL A 33 -5.32 -16.05 11.37
N GLY A 34 -4.59 -16.67 12.29
CA GLY A 34 -4.84 -18.05 12.73
C GLY A 34 -4.45 -19.07 11.67
N GLU A 35 -5.14 -20.22 11.64
CA GLU A 35 -4.79 -21.35 10.77
C GLU A 35 -5.25 -21.19 9.30
N THR A 36 -5.79 -20.02 8.94
CA THR A 36 -6.36 -19.79 7.61
C THR A 36 -5.29 -19.55 6.55
N SER A 37 -5.49 -20.11 5.35
CA SER A 37 -4.66 -19.81 4.17
C SER A 37 -5.02 -18.45 3.58
N LEU A 38 -4.01 -17.60 3.36
CA LEU A 38 -4.16 -16.28 2.74
C LEU A 38 -3.85 -16.33 1.25
N LEU A 39 -4.77 -15.76 0.47
CA LEU A 39 -4.52 -15.42 -0.93
C LEU A 39 -3.76 -14.09 -1.00
N VAL A 40 -2.50 -14.12 -1.40
CA VAL A 40 -1.65 -12.93 -1.51
C VAL A 40 -1.91 -12.26 -2.85
N VAL A 41 -2.42 -11.04 -2.82
CA VAL A 41 -2.78 -10.27 -4.02
C VAL A 41 -1.96 -8.98 -4.03
N PRO A 42 -1.00 -8.78 -4.95
CA PRO A 42 -0.29 -7.52 -5.09
C PRO A 42 -1.20 -6.45 -5.70
N VAL A 43 -1.08 -5.20 -5.24
CA VAL A 43 -1.76 -4.06 -5.85
C VAL A 43 -1.28 -3.90 -7.30
N PRO A 44 -2.18 -3.88 -8.30
CA PRO A 44 -1.79 -3.83 -9.70
C PRO A 44 -1.34 -2.43 -10.14
N LEU A 45 -0.35 -2.39 -11.02
CA LEU A 45 -0.05 -1.20 -11.81
C LEU A 45 -1.02 -1.08 -12.99
N HIS A 46 -1.23 0.15 -13.45
CA HIS A 46 -1.90 0.38 -14.73
C HIS A 46 -1.03 -0.17 -15.88
N PRO A 47 -1.59 -0.80 -16.93
CA PRO A 47 -0.80 -1.42 -18.01
C PRO A 47 0.26 -0.50 -18.63
N ARG A 48 -0.05 0.79 -18.80
CA ARG A 48 0.93 1.79 -19.28
C ARG A 48 2.15 1.91 -18.35
N LYS A 49 1.95 1.97 -17.04
CA LYS A 49 3.04 2.04 -16.06
C LYS A 49 3.80 0.72 -15.98
N LEU A 50 3.10 -0.40 -16.09
CA LEU A 50 3.73 -1.73 -16.14
C LEU A 50 4.68 -1.84 -17.34
N ARG A 51 4.26 -1.40 -18.53
CA ARG A 51 5.13 -1.37 -19.73
C ARG A 51 6.33 -0.44 -19.57
N GLN A 52 6.13 0.75 -18.99
CA GLN A 52 7.21 1.71 -18.78
C GLN A 52 8.24 1.21 -17.74
N ARG A 53 7.77 0.61 -16.64
CA ARG A 53 8.62 0.14 -15.53
C ARG A 53 9.20 -1.25 -15.78
N GLY A 54 8.55 -2.07 -16.61
CA GLY A 54 8.92 -3.45 -16.91
C GLY A 54 8.51 -4.48 -15.85
N PHE A 55 7.94 -4.07 -14.71
CA PHE A 55 7.48 -4.95 -13.63
C PHE A 55 6.50 -4.26 -12.68
N ASN A 56 5.77 -5.06 -11.90
CA ASN A 56 5.01 -4.60 -10.75
C ASN A 56 5.84 -4.78 -9.47
N GLN A 57 6.21 -3.68 -8.84
CA GLN A 57 7.05 -3.68 -7.64
C GLN A 57 6.38 -4.35 -6.44
N ALA A 58 5.06 -4.21 -6.26
CA ALA A 58 4.35 -4.89 -5.17
C ALA A 58 4.39 -6.41 -5.36
N GLU A 59 4.28 -6.87 -6.62
CA GLU A 59 4.41 -8.28 -6.96
C GLU A 59 5.84 -8.80 -6.74
N LEU A 60 6.87 -8.05 -7.16
CA LEU A 60 8.27 -8.46 -6.92
C LEU A 60 8.58 -8.60 -5.44
N ILE A 61 8.12 -7.65 -4.62
CA ILE A 61 8.30 -7.69 -3.17
C ILE A 61 7.55 -8.88 -2.57
N ALA A 62 6.28 -9.11 -2.97
CA ALA A 62 5.50 -10.26 -2.51
C ALA A 62 6.19 -11.59 -2.87
N ARG A 63 6.66 -11.75 -4.11
CA ARG A 63 7.41 -12.95 -4.55
C ARG A 63 8.67 -13.16 -3.72
N ALA A 64 9.41 -12.09 -3.43
CA ALA A 64 10.61 -12.17 -2.60
C ALA A 64 10.27 -12.60 -1.15
N ALA A 65 9.19 -12.06 -0.58
CA ALA A 65 8.74 -12.45 0.76
C ALA A 65 8.31 -13.92 0.84
N LEU A 66 7.51 -14.40 -0.12
CA LEU A 66 7.00 -15.77 -0.11
C LEU A 66 8.11 -16.82 -0.29
N LYS A 67 9.19 -16.47 -0.98
CA LYS A 67 10.38 -17.35 -1.07
C LYS A 67 11.02 -17.63 0.29
N LEU A 68 10.87 -16.72 1.25
CA LEU A 68 11.40 -16.87 2.61
C LEU A 68 10.52 -17.76 3.49
N LYS A 69 9.31 -18.13 3.03
CA LYS A 69 8.37 -19.00 3.75
C LYS A 69 8.11 -18.50 5.19
N PRO A 70 7.51 -17.30 5.35
CA PRO A 70 7.17 -16.78 6.68
C PRO A 70 6.34 -17.80 7.45
N ALA A 71 6.67 -17.99 8.73
CA ALA A 71 6.07 -19.02 9.56
C ALA A 71 4.65 -18.64 10.01
N GLY A 72 3.88 -19.64 10.43
CA GLY A 72 2.56 -19.44 11.04
C GLY A 72 1.43 -19.09 10.08
N VAL A 73 1.68 -19.00 8.77
CA VAL A 73 0.63 -18.71 7.78
C VAL A 73 0.90 -19.40 6.45
N GLN A 74 -0.15 -19.95 5.83
CA GLN A 74 -0.07 -20.51 4.49
C GLN A 74 -0.39 -19.42 3.46
N LEU A 75 0.50 -19.22 2.49
CA LEU A 75 0.39 -18.14 1.51
C LEU A 75 0.36 -18.67 0.09
N THR A 76 -0.57 -18.18 -0.73
CA THR A 76 -0.62 -18.44 -2.17
C THR A 76 -0.67 -17.13 -2.93
N LEU A 77 0.32 -16.88 -3.80
CA LEU A 77 0.36 -15.65 -4.60
C LEU A 77 -0.53 -15.75 -5.83
N GLU A 78 -1.47 -14.82 -5.95
CA GLU A 78 -2.31 -14.66 -7.13
C GLU A 78 -2.26 -13.22 -7.65
N SER A 79 -1.38 -12.98 -8.62
CA SER A 79 -1.19 -11.64 -9.23
C SER A 79 -2.29 -11.27 -10.23
N GLY A 80 -3.10 -12.25 -10.64
CA GLY A 80 -4.15 -12.07 -11.65
C GLY A 80 -5.48 -11.56 -11.10
N ILE A 81 -5.72 -11.64 -9.79
CA ILE A 81 -7.05 -11.38 -9.17
C ILE A 81 -7.52 -9.94 -9.34
N LEU A 82 -6.60 -8.98 -9.17
CA LEU A 82 -6.90 -7.56 -9.32
C LEU A 82 -6.19 -6.99 -10.53
N GLU A 83 -6.91 -6.17 -11.27
CA GLU A 83 -6.33 -5.34 -12.33
C GLU A 83 -6.68 -3.87 -12.15
N ARG A 84 -5.85 -3.00 -12.72
CA ARG A 84 -6.09 -1.56 -12.73
C ARG A 84 -6.52 -1.10 -14.12
N ARG A 85 -7.83 -0.95 -14.31
CA ARG A 85 -8.44 -0.60 -15.60
C ARG A 85 -8.32 0.88 -15.97
N ARG A 86 -8.33 1.78 -14.98
CA ARG A 86 -8.29 3.22 -15.24
C ARG A 86 -6.90 3.79 -14.94
N GLN A 87 -6.38 4.58 -15.86
CA GLN A 87 -5.22 5.42 -15.59
C GLN A 87 -5.63 6.54 -14.62
N THR A 88 -4.90 6.67 -13.52
CA THR A 88 -5.14 7.73 -12.53
C THR A 88 -4.02 8.74 -12.59
N GLN A 89 -4.30 9.97 -12.16
CA GLN A 89 -3.26 10.97 -11.97
C GLN A 89 -2.28 10.56 -10.87
N SER A 90 -1.10 11.17 -10.86
CA SER A 90 -0.18 11.07 -9.72
C SER A 90 -0.92 11.50 -8.45
N GLN A 91 -0.72 10.76 -7.35
CA GLN A 91 -1.31 11.15 -6.07
C GLN A 91 -0.47 12.20 -5.33
N ILE A 92 0.73 12.54 -5.82
CA ILE A 92 1.58 13.60 -5.24
C ILE A 92 0.83 14.93 -5.33
N GLY A 93 0.86 15.72 -4.25
CA GLY A 93 0.15 17.00 -4.17
C GLY A 93 -1.37 16.91 -3.97
N LEU A 94 -2.00 15.73 -4.11
CA LEU A 94 -3.44 15.58 -3.92
C LEU A 94 -3.82 15.47 -2.44
N SER A 95 -4.93 16.13 -2.08
CA SER A 95 -5.61 15.98 -0.80
C SER A 95 -6.17 14.57 -0.61
N ARG A 96 -6.54 14.20 0.62
CA ARG A 96 -7.11 12.87 0.91
C ARG A 96 -8.40 12.63 0.11
N HIS A 97 -9.25 13.64 0.00
CA HIS A 97 -10.50 13.56 -0.78
C HIS A 97 -10.20 13.41 -2.28
N GLN A 98 -9.31 14.23 -2.83
CA GLN A 98 -8.91 14.14 -4.24
C GLN A 98 -8.28 12.78 -4.58
N ARG A 99 -7.47 12.20 -3.67
CA ARG A 99 -6.94 10.85 -3.85
C ARG A 99 -8.06 9.82 -3.95
N ARG A 100 -9.08 9.92 -3.08
CA ARG A 100 -10.22 9.00 -3.05
C ARG A 100 -10.97 9.02 -4.38
N GLU A 101 -11.34 10.19 -4.86
CA GLU A 101 -11.98 10.34 -6.16
C GLU A 101 -11.07 9.87 -7.30
N ASN A 102 -9.78 10.21 -7.25
CA ASN A 102 -8.81 9.75 -8.25
C ASN A 102 -8.64 8.22 -8.27
N MET A 103 -8.88 7.49 -7.18
CA MET A 103 -8.84 6.02 -7.15
C MET A 103 -10.18 5.34 -7.42
N ARG A 104 -11.30 6.05 -7.25
CA ARG A 104 -12.65 5.48 -7.39
C ARG A 104 -12.83 4.78 -8.74
N GLY A 105 -13.26 3.52 -8.70
CA GLY A 105 -13.51 2.69 -9.88
C GLY A 105 -12.25 2.40 -10.70
N ALA A 106 -11.04 2.60 -10.17
CA ALA A 106 -9.81 2.36 -10.91
C ALA A 106 -9.42 0.88 -11.00
N PHE A 107 -9.97 0.04 -10.12
CA PHE A 107 -9.63 -1.37 -9.97
C PHE A 107 -10.82 -2.27 -10.25
N ALA A 108 -10.55 -3.47 -10.77
CA ALA A 108 -11.53 -4.51 -11.00
C ALA A 108 -10.99 -5.87 -10.56
N VAL A 109 -11.90 -6.74 -10.13
CA VAL A 109 -11.61 -8.16 -9.90
C VAL A 109 -11.86 -8.92 -11.19
N THR A 110 -10.91 -9.74 -11.59
CA THR A 110 -10.95 -10.51 -12.85
C THR A 110 -11.47 -11.93 -12.67
N LYS A 111 -11.29 -12.49 -11.47
CA LYS A 111 -11.62 -13.88 -11.14
C LYS A 111 -12.39 -13.98 -9.82
N PRO A 112 -13.64 -13.50 -9.75
CA PRO A 112 -14.41 -13.47 -8.51
C PRO A 112 -14.63 -14.88 -7.90
N ALA A 113 -14.76 -15.91 -8.72
CA ALA A 113 -14.94 -17.29 -8.24
C ALA A 113 -13.74 -17.81 -7.43
N GLU A 114 -12.52 -17.32 -7.68
CA GLU A 114 -11.32 -17.70 -6.92
C GLU A 114 -11.23 -16.97 -5.55
N LEU A 115 -12.10 -15.97 -5.30
CA LEU A 115 -12.11 -15.16 -4.08
C LEU A 115 -13.19 -15.55 -3.05
N GLU A 116 -14.24 -16.24 -3.48
CA GLU A 116 -15.41 -16.50 -2.63
C GLU A 116 -15.01 -17.17 -1.31
N GLY A 117 -15.34 -16.54 -0.18
CA GLY A 117 -15.03 -17.02 1.16
C GLY A 117 -13.54 -16.99 1.54
N ARG A 118 -12.64 -16.54 0.66
CA ARG A 118 -11.19 -16.51 0.92
C ARG A 118 -10.80 -15.30 1.75
N GLU A 119 -9.79 -15.47 2.59
CA GLU A 119 -9.07 -14.36 3.20
C GLU A 119 -7.91 -13.92 2.29
N VAL A 120 -7.80 -12.61 2.09
CA VAL A 120 -6.85 -12.01 1.15
C VAL A 120 -5.81 -11.19 1.91
N LEU A 121 -4.53 -11.36 1.57
CA LEU A 121 -3.46 -10.46 1.96
C LEU A 121 -3.14 -9.53 0.78
N LEU A 122 -3.63 -8.29 0.84
CA LEU A 122 -3.32 -7.25 -0.14
C LEU A 122 -1.95 -6.65 0.15
N VAL A 123 -1.04 -6.72 -0.84
CA VAL A 123 0.33 -6.22 -0.72
C VAL A 123 0.53 -4.98 -1.57
N ASP A 124 1.05 -3.91 -0.97
CA ASP A 124 1.53 -2.72 -1.68
C ASP A 124 2.93 -2.34 -1.19
N ASP A 125 3.62 -1.45 -1.89
CA ASP A 125 4.94 -0.99 -1.46
C ASP A 125 4.88 0.08 -0.36
N VAL A 126 3.96 1.04 -0.45
CA VAL A 126 3.90 2.19 0.45
C VAL A 126 2.46 2.48 0.87
N PHE A 127 2.19 2.42 2.16
CA PHE A 127 0.97 2.93 2.75
C PHE A 127 1.09 4.45 2.96
N THR A 128 0.41 5.23 2.14
CA THR A 128 0.32 6.69 2.33
C THR A 128 -0.95 7.06 3.11
N THR A 129 -2.00 7.49 2.41
CA THR A 129 -3.32 7.80 2.99
C THR A 129 -4.22 6.58 3.15
N GLY A 130 -3.75 5.41 2.71
CA GLY A 130 -4.56 4.19 2.64
C GLY A 130 -5.58 4.18 1.48
N THR A 131 -5.66 5.22 0.65
CA THR A 131 -6.69 5.32 -0.40
C THR A 131 -6.62 4.18 -1.42
N THR A 132 -5.43 3.89 -1.95
CA THR A 132 -5.22 2.81 -2.92
C THR A 132 -5.67 1.46 -2.36
N VAL A 133 -5.14 1.08 -1.19
CA VAL A 133 -5.44 -0.20 -0.56
C VAL A 133 -6.90 -0.29 -0.12
N SER A 134 -7.51 0.82 0.31
CA SER A 134 -8.93 0.88 0.68
C SER A 134 -9.84 0.60 -0.52
N GLU A 135 -9.51 1.16 -1.68
CA GLU A 135 -10.26 0.92 -2.91
C GLU A 135 -10.10 -0.52 -3.41
N CYS A 136 -8.89 -1.07 -3.40
CA CYS A 136 -8.65 -2.48 -3.71
C CYS A 136 -9.40 -3.41 -2.75
N ALA A 137 -9.29 -3.19 -1.44
CA ALA A 137 -9.98 -3.98 -0.42
C ALA A 137 -11.51 -3.89 -0.54
N ARG A 138 -12.04 -2.74 -0.96
CA ARG A 138 -13.46 -2.57 -1.27
C ARG A 138 -13.87 -3.45 -2.46
N MET A 139 -13.02 -3.57 -3.48
CA MET A 139 -13.33 -4.39 -4.65
C MET A 139 -13.22 -5.89 -4.37
N LEU A 140 -12.21 -6.30 -3.61
CA LEU A 140 -12.04 -7.69 -3.16
C LEU A 140 -13.24 -8.15 -2.31
N ARG A 141 -13.66 -7.35 -1.32
CA ARG A 141 -14.82 -7.68 -0.47
C ARG A 141 -16.12 -7.75 -1.25
N ARG A 142 -16.33 -6.83 -2.20
CA ARG A 142 -17.51 -6.88 -3.09
C ARG A 142 -17.53 -8.11 -4.01
N ALA A 143 -16.37 -8.72 -4.24
CA ALA A 143 -16.23 -9.92 -5.06
C ALA A 143 -16.21 -11.22 -4.24
N GLY A 144 -16.58 -11.19 -2.95
CA GLY A 144 -16.74 -12.39 -2.13
C GLY A 144 -15.61 -12.68 -1.14
N ALA A 145 -14.56 -11.86 -1.07
CA ALA A 145 -13.50 -12.06 -0.08
C ALA A 145 -14.05 -11.89 1.36
N ALA A 146 -13.88 -12.91 2.20
CA ALA A 146 -14.35 -12.94 3.58
C ALA A 146 -13.64 -11.88 4.45
N ARG A 147 -12.33 -11.73 4.25
CA ARG A 147 -11.50 -10.77 4.95
C ARG A 147 -10.39 -10.26 4.04
N VAL A 148 -9.99 -9.01 4.24
CA VAL A 148 -8.85 -8.41 3.54
C VAL A 148 -7.88 -7.82 4.55
N TRP A 149 -6.72 -8.46 4.66
CA TRP A 149 -5.54 -7.97 5.36
C TRP A 149 -4.72 -7.08 4.42
N VAL A 150 -3.93 -6.16 4.98
CA VAL A 150 -3.06 -5.27 4.20
C VAL A 150 -1.66 -5.30 4.81
N ALA A 151 -0.65 -5.54 3.96
CA ALA A 151 0.75 -5.42 4.35
C ALA A 151 1.50 -4.53 3.36
N THR A 152 2.35 -3.64 3.89
CA THR A 152 3.19 -2.72 3.10
C THR A 152 4.57 -2.58 3.72
N VAL A 153 5.60 -2.42 2.91
CA VAL A 153 6.99 -2.30 3.40
C VAL A 153 7.35 -0.93 3.96
N ALA A 154 6.55 0.09 3.68
CA ALA A 154 6.74 1.42 4.25
C ALA A 154 5.41 2.13 4.50
N ARG A 155 5.39 3.05 5.46
CA ARG A 155 4.27 3.95 5.71
C ARG A 155 4.75 5.40 5.75
N THR A 156 4.00 6.30 5.13
CA THR A 156 4.23 7.74 5.30
C THR A 156 3.58 8.18 6.61
N LEU A 157 4.39 8.64 7.56
CA LEU A 157 3.90 9.38 8.72
C LEU A 157 3.59 10.80 8.27
N LYS A 158 2.36 11.25 8.46
CA LYS A 158 2.10 12.69 8.44
C LYS A 158 2.52 13.20 9.81
N VAL A 159 3.57 14.01 9.86
CA VAL A 159 3.74 14.94 10.97
C VAL A 159 2.62 15.97 10.76
N GLU A 160 1.58 15.91 11.59
CA GLU A 160 0.77 17.11 11.78
C GLU A 160 1.74 18.15 12.34
N ALA A 161 1.98 19.22 11.59
CA ALA A 161 2.82 20.29 12.07
C ALA A 161 2.07 20.95 13.24
N THR A 162 2.31 20.47 14.45
CA THR A 162 1.99 21.18 15.69
C THR A 162 3.03 22.29 15.91
N PHE A 163 3.29 23.08 14.87
CA PHE A 163 4.12 24.29 14.90
C PHE A 163 3.32 25.50 14.44
N ALA A 164 2.02 25.50 14.73
CA ALA A 164 1.15 26.68 14.61
C ALA A 164 0.81 27.19 16.01
N LEU A 165 1.84 27.40 16.85
CA LEU A 165 1.78 28.17 18.11
C LEU A 165 3.21 28.70 18.36
N SER A 166 3.66 29.60 17.50
CA SER A 166 4.82 30.45 17.81
C SER A 166 4.70 31.81 17.13
N GLU A 167 3.99 31.91 15.99
CA GLU A 167 3.73 33.20 15.34
C GLU A 167 2.73 34.08 16.14
N GLU A 168 1.67 33.51 16.73
CA GLU A 168 0.74 34.27 17.60
C GLU A 168 1.38 34.68 18.94
N GLU A 169 2.33 33.89 19.48
CA GLU A 169 3.06 34.25 20.71
C GLU A 169 4.13 35.33 20.45
N GLU A 170 4.70 35.38 19.25
CA GLU A 170 5.70 36.37 18.85
C GLU A 170 5.05 37.72 18.49
N GLU A 171 3.89 37.73 17.82
CA GLU A 171 3.09 38.95 17.61
C GLU A 171 2.56 39.52 18.95
N SER A 172 2.11 38.66 19.87
CA SER A 172 1.64 39.10 21.19
C SER A 172 2.77 39.66 22.07
N ARG A 173 3.99 39.11 21.96
CA ARG A 173 5.19 39.67 22.63
C ARG A 173 5.65 41.00 22.02
N LEU A 174 5.60 41.15 20.70
CA LEU A 174 5.95 42.40 20.01
C LEU A 174 4.93 43.51 20.29
N ALA A 175 3.64 43.17 20.39
CA ALA A 175 2.59 44.13 20.73
C ALA A 175 2.71 44.67 22.17
N MET A 176 3.12 43.84 23.14
CA MET A 176 3.36 44.28 24.52
C MET A 176 4.64 45.13 24.69
N ALA A 177 5.66 44.93 23.86
CA ALA A 177 6.90 45.71 23.92
C ALA A 177 6.76 47.13 23.33
N ALA A 178 5.71 47.41 22.56
CA ALA A 178 5.48 48.71 21.90
C ALA A 178 4.66 49.72 22.75
N HIS A 179 4.17 49.32 23.93
CA HIS A 179 3.33 50.14 24.81
C HIS A 179 3.90 50.29 26.24
N GLY A 180 5.20 50.04 26.43
CA GLY A 180 5.92 50.19 27.71
C GLY A 180 7.02 51.24 27.61
#